data_AF-A0A523D172-F1
#
_entry.id   AF-A0A523D172-F1
#
_cell.length_a   1.000
_cell.length_b   1.000
_cell.length_c   1.000
_cell.angle_alpha   90.00
_cell.angle_beta   90.00
_cell.angle_gamma   90.00
#
_symmetry.space_group_name_H-M   'P 1'
#
loop_
_entity.id
_entity.type
_entity.pdbx_description
1 polymer ?
#
loop_
_entity_poly.entity_id
_entity_poly.type
_entity_poly.pdbx_seq_one_letter_code
_entity_poly.pdbx_strand_id
1 'polypeptide(L)'
;MDNLEGRFQELFSKHRSTVVQQTMGPDYRKDQDPEEPSRHFIDLELYGEFPFSDLDLNYDRLVVRWGKERVEKNGTLPWIVQRTFERLTEAFQGQDLERILHYSADLSHYVGDLHQPFHTTENFDGQLTGQLGIHSRFESDLVNLYLEQVPFSKAAPTDLGPVMGQLHNVAVESYQWVDDILLADRRVVSELEIDRKQYLGKANKGKKYPDQYFQRMFDEVGGVLGTRLNQAAFRVGCLLWMAWEKSGQPNF
;
A
#
# COMPACT_ATOMS: atom_id res chain seq x y z
N MET A 1 6.42 -10.27 -9.41
CA MET A 1 7.10 -11.54 -9.77
C MET A 1 8.10 -11.38 -10.90
N ASP A 2 7.86 -10.53 -11.91
CA ASP A 2 8.76 -10.39 -13.06
C ASP A 2 10.13 -9.77 -12.73
N ASN A 3 10.22 -9.12 -11.57
CA ASN A 3 11.46 -8.62 -10.96
C ASN A 3 12.34 -9.72 -10.35
N LEU A 4 11.80 -10.90 -10.05
CA LEU A 4 12.56 -11.98 -9.43
C LEU A 4 13.47 -12.67 -10.46
N GLU A 5 14.53 -13.34 -9.99
CA GLU A 5 15.51 -14.01 -10.86
C GLU A 5 15.77 -15.47 -10.43
N GLY A 6 16.23 -16.28 -11.39
CA GLY A 6 16.68 -17.65 -11.17
C GLY A 6 15.60 -18.58 -10.58
N ARG A 7 16.02 -19.51 -9.72
CA ARG A 7 15.13 -20.51 -9.09
C ARG A 7 14.02 -19.88 -8.25
N PHE A 8 14.28 -18.71 -7.65
CA PHE A 8 13.27 -17.98 -6.91
C PHE A 8 12.15 -17.46 -7.82
N GLN A 9 12.51 -16.99 -9.03
CA GLN A 9 11.54 -16.63 -10.05
C GLN A 9 10.73 -17.83 -10.53
N GLU A 10 11.34 -19.01 -10.68
CA GLU A 10 10.66 -20.24 -11.13
C GLU A 10 9.55 -20.66 -10.16
N LEU A 11 9.83 -20.67 -8.85
CA LEU A 11 8.85 -20.94 -7.80
C LEU A 11 7.62 -20.05 -7.94
N PHE A 12 7.82 -18.73 -7.98
CA PHE A 12 6.71 -17.77 -8.05
C PHE A 12 6.03 -17.74 -9.42
N SER A 13 6.73 -18.11 -10.49
CA SER A 13 6.12 -18.22 -11.82
C SER A 13 5.18 -19.41 -11.88
N LYS A 14 5.56 -20.56 -11.29
CA LYS A 14 4.72 -21.76 -11.19
C LYS A 14 3.46 -21.52 -10.36
N HIS A 15 3.55 -20.69 -9.32
CA HIS A 15 2.44 -20.42 -8.39
C HIS A 15 1.82 -19.03 -8.53
N ARG A 16 2.08 -18.33 -9.65
CA ARG A 16 1.66 -16.93 -9.84
C ARG A 16 0.17 -16.72 -9.63
N SER A 17 -0.67 -17.57 -10.23
CA SER A 17 -2.13 -17.46 -10.13
C SER A 17 -2.61 -17.56 -8.68
N THR A 18 -2.05 -18.49 -7.90
CA THR A 18 -2.39 -18.66 -6.49
C THR A 18 -2.05 -17.41 -5.68
N VAL A 19 -0.81 -16.90 -5.82
CA VAL A 19 -0.40 -15.69 -5.07
C VAL A 19 -1.27 -14.50 -5.44
N VAL A 20 -1.49 -14.25 -6.74
CA VAL A 20 -2.31 -13.13 -7.23
C VAL A 20 -3.76 -13.23 -6.75
N GLN A 21 -4.37 -14.41 -6.75
CA GLN A 21 -5.75 -14.57 -6.27
C GLN A 21 -5.85 -14.35 -4.76
N GLN A 22 -4.80 -14.69 -4.01
CA GLN A 22 -4.78 -14.54 -2.56
C GLN A 22 -4.45 -13.12 -2.10
N THR A 23 -3.98 -12.21 -2.97
CA THR A 23 -3.60 -10.85 -2.53
C THR A 23 -4.78 -10.08 -1.97
N MET A 24 -6.03 -10.36 -2.38
CA MET A 24 -7.23 -9.72 -1.81
C MET A 24 -7.63 -10.29 -0.44
N GLY A 25 -6.92 -11.31 0.05
CA GLY A 25 -7.21 -11.99 1.32
C GLY A 25 -7.31 -11.05 2.53
N PRO A 26 -6.35 -10.13 2.74
CA PRO A 26 -6.43 -9.11 3.78
C PRO A 26 -7.73 -8.30 3.77
N ASP A 27 -8.14 -7.77 2.62
CA ASP A 27 -9.39 -7.02 2.52
C ASP A 27 -10.62 -7.87 2.88
N TYR A 28 -10.65 -9.13 2.45
CA TYR A 28 -11.75 -10.04 2.79
C TYR A 28 -11.80 -10.41 4.29
N ARG A 29 -10.69 -10.26 5.01
CA ARG A 29 -10.63 -10.53 6.45
C ARG A 29 -11.16 -9.38 7.30
N LYS A 30 -11.33 -8.17 6.76
CA LYS A 30 -11.86 -6.99 7.50
C LYS A 30 -13.22 -7.26 8.16
N ASP A 31 -14.07 -8.09 7.55
CA ASP A 31 -15.39 -8.43 8.08
C ASP A 31 -15.36 -9.56 9.14
N GLN A 32 -14.23 -10.24 9.30
CA GLN A 32 -14.08 -11.45 10.13
C GLN A 32 -13.09 -11.25 11.29
N ASP A 33 -12.06 -10.44 11.09
CA ASP A 33 -11.04 -10.10 12.08
C ASP A 33 -11.13 -8.60 12.41
N PRO A 34 -11.59 -8.21 13.62
CA PRO A 34 -11.73 -6.81 14.00
C PRO A 34 -10.39 -6.07 14.10
N GLU A 35 -9.25 -6.76 14.17
CA GLU A 35 -7.94 -6.15 14.14
C GLU A 35 -7.44 -5.91 12.69
N GLU A 36 -8.04 -6.56 11.69
CA GLU A 36 -7.60 -6.44 10.30
C GLU A 36 -7.71 -5.01 9.78
N PRO A 37 -8.81 -4.24 9.97
CA PRO A 37 -8.92 -2.89 9.41
C PRO A 37 -7.73 -1.97 9.72
N SER A 38 -7.21 -1.98 10.96
CA SER A 38 -6.04 -1.18 11.34
C SER A 38 -4.75 -1.58 10.64
N ARG A 39 -4.67 -2.80 10.11
CA ARG A 39 -3.49 -3.32 9.42
C ARG A 39 -3.30 -2.74 8.02
N HIS A 40 -4.27 -1.96 7.51
CA HIS A 40 -4.24 -1.41 6.16
C HIS A 40 -3.75 0.03 6.07
N PHE A 41 -3.52 0.75 7.16
CA PHE A 41 -3.09 2.14 7.11
C PHE A 41 -2.16 2.53 8.28
N ILE A 42 -1.62 3.74 8.22
CA ILE A 42 -0.95 4.42 9.33
C ILE A 42 -1.15 5.94 9.21
N ASP A 43 -1.78 6.58 10.17
CA ASP A 43 -1.98 8.03 10.16
C ASP A 43 -0.74 8.72 10.75
N LEU A 44 0.27 9.01 9.91
CA LEU A 44 1.59 9.48 10.37
C LEU A 44 1.52 10.78 11.17
N GLU A 45 0.65 11.70 10.77
CA GLU A 45 0.44 13.00 11.42
C GLU A 45 -0.10 12.90 12.86
N LEU A 46 -0.65 11.74 13.25
CA LEU A 46 -1.06 11.50 14.63
C LEU A 46 0.10 11.11 15.56
N TYR A 47 1.31 10.92 15.01
CA TYR A 47 2.53 10.55 15.74
C TYR A 47 3.62 11.62 15.72
N GLY A 48 3.55 12.63 14.85
CA GLY A 48 4.52 13.72 14.78
C GLY A 48 4.36 14.60 13.55
N GLU A 49 5.34 15.47 13.31
CA GLU A 49 5.38 16.33 12.13
C GLU A 49 6.29 15.74 11.05
N PHE A 50 6.02 16.05 9.77
CA PHE A 50 6.88 15.66 8.66
C PHE A 50 8.33 16.13 8.88
N PRO A 51 9.37 15.29 8.69
CA PRO A 51 9.37 13.98 8.01
C PRO A 51 9.15 12.77 8.94
N PHE A 52 8.45 12.96 10.07
CA PHE A 52 8.06 11.94 11.04
C PHE A 52 9.23 11.21 11.69
N SER A 53 10.38 11.87 11.84
CA SER A 53 11.59 11.30 12.47
C SER A 53 11.39 10.87 13.92
N ASP A 54 10.35 11.39 14.58
CA ASP A 54 10.07 11.14 15.99
C ASP A 54 9.19 9.90 16.23
N LEU A 55 8.70 9.26 15.16
CA LEU A 55 7.92 8.03 15.26
C LEU A 55 8.80 6.89 15.79
N ASP A 56 8.47 6.38 16.97
CA ASP A 56 9.15 5.21 17.52
C ASP A 56 8.73 3.96 16.74
N LEU A 57 9.66 3.38 15.99
CA LEU A 57 9.40 2.22 15.16
C LEU A 57 9.17 0.93 15.95
N ASN A 58 9.43 0.94 17.27
CA ASN A 58 9.14 -0.20 18.14
C ASN A 58 7.67 -0.14 18.61
N TYR A 59 6.87 -1.11 18.15
CA TYR A 59 5.45 -1.22 18.48
C TYR A 59 5.18 -1.26 19.98
N ASP A 60 5.93 -2.07 20.74
CA ASP A 60 5.71 -2.22 22.18
C ASP A 60 5.97 -0.91 22.93
N ARG A 61 7.00 -0.16 22.53
CA ARG A 61 7.27 1.17 23.10
C ARG A 61 6.19 2.18 22.74
N LEU A 62 5.65 2.15 21.52
CA LEU A 62 4.49 2.96 21.15
C LEU A 62 3.27 2.61 21.99
N VAL A 63 2.98 1.33 22.19
CA VAL A 63 1.85 0.87 23.02
C VAL A 63 2.03 1.29 24.48
N VAL A 64 3.25 1.21 25.03
CA VAL A 64 3.54 1.70 26.39
C VAL A 64 3.32 3.21 26.50
N ARG A 65 3.70 3.98 25.46
CA ARG A 65 3.60 5.43 25.46
C ARG A 65 2.17 5.95 25.21
N TRP A 66 1.44 5.33 24.29
CA TRP A 66 0.18 5.85 23.74
C TRP A 66 -1.05 4.99 24.02
N GLY A 67 -0.86 3.75 24.47
CA GLY A 67 -1.91 2.76 24.67
C GLY A 67 -2.25 2.00 23.38
N LYS A 68 -2.57 0.70 23.52
CA LYS A 68 -2.88 -0.20 22.40
C LYS A 68 -4.02 0.33 21.51
N GLU A 69 -5.12 0.74 22.12
CA GLU A 69 -6.31 1.24 21.40
C GLU A 69 -5.98 2.42 20.49
N ARG A 70 -5.17 3.37 20.97
CA ARG A 70 -4.75 4.53 20.16
C ARG A 70 -3.83 4.12 19.03
N VAL A 71 -2.86 3.24 19.30
CA VAL A 71 -1.93 2.75 18.26
C VAL A 71 -2.69 2.02 17.15
N GLU A 72 -3.64 1.15 17.51
CA GLU A 72 -4.48 0.45 16.54
C GLU A 72 -5.42 1.39 15.78
N LYS A 73 -6.03 2.35 16.48
CA LYS A 73 -6.88 3.36 15.84
C LYS A 73 -6.13 4.19 14.80
N ASN A 74 -4.86 4.51 15.07
CA ASN A 74 -3.99 5.28 14.19
C ASN A 74 -3.33 4.42 13.10
N GLY A 75 -3.67 3.14 13.00
CA GLY A 75 -3.17 2.23 11.98
C GLY A 75 -1.82 1.59 12.33
N THR A 76 -1.66 0.34 11.90
CA THR A 76 -0.52 -0.52 12.22
C THR A 76 0.20 -1.08 11.00
N LEU A 77 -0.01 -0.49 9.83
CA LEU A 77 0.44 -1.03 8.54
C LEU A 77 1.94 -1.38 8.48
N PRO A 78 2.88 -0.50 8.88
CA PRO A 78 4.31 -0.87 8.87
C PRO A 78 4.64 -2.10 9.72
N TRP A 79 3.99 -2.27 10.88
CA TRP A 79 4.26 -3.39 11.78
C TRP A 79 3.66 -4.71 11.28
N ILE A 80 2.49 -4.69 10.62
CA ILE A 80 1.97 -5.91 10.00
C ILE A 80 2.83 -6.35 8.81
N VAL A 81 3.39 -5.41 8.04
CA VAL A 81 4.32 -5.74 6.95
C VAL A 81 5.58 -6.42 7.52
N GLN A 82 6.18 -5.85 8.58
CA GLN A 82 7.32 -6.45 9.29
C GLN A 82 7.00 -7.87 9.80
N ARG A 83 5.88 -8.04 10.50
CA ARG A 83 5.47 -9.34 11.05
C ARG A 83 5.18 -10.37 9.95
N THR A 84 4.59 -9.94 8.84
CA THR A 84 4.30 -10.83 7.69
C THR A 84 5.60 -11.24 6.99
N PHE A 85 6.58 -10.34 6.89
CA PHE A 85 7.91 -10.66 6.39
C PHE A 85 8.64 -11.70 7.27
N GLU A 86 8.56 -11.56 8.59
CA GLU A 86 9.11 -12.53 9.54
C GLU A 86 8.45 -13.90 9.39
N ARG A 87 7.11 -13.95 9.33
CA ARG A 87 6.34 -15.19 9.10
C ARG A 87 6.66 -15.85 7.77
N LEU A 88 6.85 -15.05 6.71
CA LEU A 88 7.27 -15.57 5.42
C LEU A 88 8.68 -16.18 5.50
N THR A 89 9.60 -15.54 6.22
CA THR A 89 10.95 -16.07 6.45
C THR A 89 10.92 -17.40 7.18
N GLU A 90 10.10 -17.52 8.23
CA GLU A 90 9.87 -18.77 8.97
C GLU A 90 9.25 -19.86 8.08
N ALA A 91 8.28 -19.49 7.23
CA ALA A 91 7.66 -20.43 6.30
C ALA A 91 8.67 -20.97 5.28
N PHE A 92 9.59 -20.12 4.78
CA PHE A 92 10.69 -20.58 3.95
C PHE A 92 11.65 -21.52 4.69
N GLN A 93 12.03 -21.20 5.93
CA GLN A 93 12.90 -22.06 6.74
C GLN A 93 12.28 -23.45 6.98
N GLY A 94 10.96 -23.48 7.23
CA GLY A 94 10.19 -24.71 7.38
C GLY A 94 9.85 -25.43 6.08
N GLN A 95 10.18 -24.83 4.92
CA GLN A 95 9.80 -25.30 3.58
C GLN A 95 8.28 -25.55 3.43
N ASP A 96 7.46 -24.74 4.10
CA ASP A 96 6.00 -24.84 4.05
C ASP A 96 5.46 -24.04 2.85
N LEU A 97 5.29 -24.72 1.72
CA LEU A 97 4.84 -24.09 0.46
C LEU A 97 3.50 -23.36 0.61
N GLU A 98 2.54 -23.92 1.35
CA GLU A 98 1.23 -23.30 1.52
C GLU A 98 1.36 -21.95 2.25
N ARG A 99 2.11 -21.93 3.35
CA ARG A 99 2.36 -20.70 4.11
C ARG A 99 3.23 -19.71 3.34
N ILE A 100 4.19 -20.17 2.54
CA ILE A 100 4.99 -19.30 1.67
C ILE A 100 4.08 -18.55 0.71
N LEU A 101 3.17 -19.25 0.01
CA LEU A 101 2.26 -18.63 -0.94
C LEU A 101 1.31 -17.65 -0.24
N HIS A 102 0.74 -18.06 0.91
CA HIS A 102 -0.16 -17.23 1.71
C HIS A 102 0.51 -15.95 2.21
N TYR A 103 1.65 -16.04 2.90
CA TYR A 103 2.33 -14.86 3.42
C TYR A 103 2.98 -14.02 2.32
N SER A 104 3.31 -14.60 1.16
CA SER A 104 3.73 -13.81 0.00
C SER A 104 2.59 -12.94 -0.54
N ALA A 105 1.37 -13.47 -0.57
CA ALA A 105 0.19 -12.73 -1.01
C ALA A 105 -0.18 -11.61 -0.03
N ASP A 106 -0.26 -11.93 1.27
CA ASP A 106 -0.52 -10.95 2.33
C ASP A 106 0.56 -9.85 2.37
N LEU A 107 1.83 -10.23 2.26
CA LEU A 107 2.93 -9.26 2.23
C LEU A 107 2.83 -8.35 1.01
N SER A 108 2.46 -8.90 -0.15
CA SER A 108 2.27 -8.11 -1.38
C SER A 108 1.14 -7.09 -1.23
N HIS A 109 0.04 -7.49 -0.59
CA HIS A 109 -1.09 -6.59 -0.30
C HIS A 109 -0.67 -5.45 0.62
N TYR A 110 -0.14 -5.75 1.81
CA TYR A 110 0.20 -4.71 2.79
C TYR A 110 1.31 -3.77 2.28
N VAL A 111 2.28 -4.29 1.50
CA VAL A 111 3.27 -3.42 0.87
C VAL A 111 2.63 -2.52 -0.20
N GLY A 112 1.63 -3.03 -0.94
CA GLY A 112 0.81 -2.24 -1.86
C GLY A 112 0.08 -1.09 -1.16
N ASP A 113 -0.64 -1.40 -0.09
CA ASP A 113 -1.32 -0.41 0.75
C ASP A 113 -0.34 0.66 1.24
N LEU A 114 0.86 0.27 1.67
CA LEU A 114 1.84 1.22 2.21
C LEU A 114 2.35 2.20 1.14
N HIS A 115 2.21 1.87 -0.15
CA HIS A 115 2.56 2.74 -1.27
C HIS A 115 1.41 3.67 -1.70
N GLN A 116 0.20 3.44 -1.20
CA GLN A 116 -0.97 4.28 -1.46
C GLN A 116 -0.91 5.51 -0.52
N PRO A 117 -0.79 6.75 -1.04
CA PRO A 117 -0.64 7.96 -0.22
C PRO A 117 -1.70 8.16 0.87
N PHE A 118 -2.96 7.95 0.53
CA PHE A 118 -4.11 8.03 1.44
C PHE A 118 -4.21 6.91 2.48
N HIS A 119 -3.38 5.85 2.42
CA HIS A 119 -3.22 4.90 3.53
C HIS A 119 -2.20 5.40 4.58
N THR A 120 -1.66 6.60 4.41
CA THR A 120 -0.64 7.16 5.30
C THR A 120 -1.07 8.44 6.05
N THR A 121 -2.34 8.84 5.93
CA THR A 121 -2.87 10.11 6.45
C THR A 121 -4.26 9.95 7.07
N GLU A 122 -4.56 10.71 8.13
CA GLU A 122 -5.91 10.77 8.69
C GLU A 122 -6.92 11.36 7.69
N ASN A 123 -6.47 12.14 6.71
CA ASN A 123 -7.29 12.66 5.62
C ASN A 123 -7.50 11.63 4.49
N PHE A 124 -7.67 10.36 4.88
CA PHE A 124 -7.65 9.19 3.99
C PHE A 124 -8.64 9.26 2.83
N ASP A 125 -9.76 9.98 2.95
CA ASP A 125 -10.74 10.15 1.87
C ASP A 125 -10.99 11.62 1.52
N GLY A 126 -10.06 12.51 1.88
CA GLY A 126 -10.19 13.95 1.64
C GLY A 126 -11.29 14.60 2.49
N GLN A 127 -11.75 13.93 3.55
CA GLN A 127 -12.85 14.38 4.41
C GLN A 127 -12.51 15.63 5.22
N LEU A 128 -11.22 15.87 5.50
CA LEU A 128 -10.76 17.05 6.25
C LEU A 128 -10.59 18.28 5.34
N THR A 129 -10.50 18.07 4.03
CA THR A 129 -10.19 19.12 3.04
C THR A 129 -11.29 19.31 1.99
N GLY A 130 -12.37 18.52 2.04
CA GLY A 130 -13.56 18.66 1.19
C GLY A 130 -13.53 17.89 -0.14
N GLN A 131 -12.68 16.87 -0.27
CA GLN A 131 -12.53 16.04 -1.47
C GLN A 131 -13.10 14.61 -1.35
N LEU A 132 -14.07 14.37 -0.44
CA LEU A 132 -14.72 13.07 -0.21
C LEU A 132 -14.80 12.16 -1.44
N GLY A 133 -14.36 10.91 -1.29
CA GLY A 133 -14.20 9.90 -2.33
C GLY A 133 -12.86 9.95 -3.09
N ILE A 134 -11.92 10.83 -2.74
CA ILE A 134 -10.65 10.96 -3.47
C ILE A 134 -9.80 9.68 -3.36
N HIS A 135 -9.93 8.94 -2.26
CA HIS A 135 -9.23 7.67 -2.05
C HIS A 135 -9.51 6.69 -3.19
N SER A 136 -10.80 6.40 -3.41
CA SER A 136 -11.24 5.47 -4.44
C SER A 136 -11.00 6.02 -5.85
N ARG A 137 -11.11 7.34 -6.04
CA ARG A 137 -10.79 7.96 -7.33
C ARG A 137 -9.32 7.75 -7.70
N PHE A 138 -8.39 7.87 -6.73
CA PHE A 138 -6.96 7.69 -6.97
C PHE A 138 -6.56 6.21 -7.09
N GLU A 139 -6.96 5.38 -6.14
CA GLU A 139 -6.53 3.98 -6.05
C GLU A 139 -7.25 3.06 -7.03
N SER A 140 -8.56 3.27 -7.23
CA SER A 140 -9.38 2.37 -8.04
C SER A 140 -9.64 2.95 -9.42
N ASP A 141 -10.23 4.14 -9.52
CA ASP A 141 -10.68 4.65 -10.82
C ASP A 141 -9.49 5.01 -11.73
N LEU A 142 -8.51 5.78 -11.25
CA LEU A 142 -7.32 6.11 -12.06
C LEU A 142 -6.53 4.87 -12.46
N VAL A 143 -6.31 3.92 -11.53
CA VAL A 143 -5.62 2.66 -11.86
C VAL A 143 -6.40 1.90 -12.93
N ASN A 144 -7.68 1.64 -12.74
CA ASN A 144 -8.46 0.85 -13.69
C ASN A 144 -8.56 1.51 -15.09
N LEU A 145 -8.58 2.84 -15.16
CA LEU A 145 -8.66 3.57 -16.42
C LEU A 145 -7.31 3.70 -17.13
N TYR A 146 -6.21 3.81 -16.38
CA TYR A 146 -4.92 4.27 -16.93
C TYR A 146 -3.72 3.36 -16.64
N LEU A 147 -3.89 2.20 -16.00
CA LEU A 147 -2.79 1.27 -15.69
C LEU A 147 -1.98 0.88 -16.94
N GLU A 148 -2.64 0.69 -18.09
CA GLU A 148 -1.97 0.34 -19.36
C GLU A 148 -1.02 1.44 -19.86
N GLN A 149 -1.19 2.69 -19.40
CA GLN A 149 -0.34 3.82 -19.75
C GLN A 149 0.83 4.01 -18.77
N VAL A 150 0.85 3.27 -17.66
CA VAL A 150 1.93 3.32 -16.67
C VAL A 150 3.10 2.45 -17.14
N PRO A 151 4.29 3.02 -17.38
CA PRO A 151 5.46 2.22 -17.71
C PRO A 151 5.94 1.45 -16.47
N PHE A 152 6.05 0.13 -16.59
CA PHE A 152 6.65 -0.72 -15.56
C PHE A 152 8.10 -1.03 -15.88
N SER A 153 8.99 -0.77 -14.93
CA SER A 153 10.41 -1.08 -15.04
C SER A 153 10.72 -2.40 -14.34
N LYS A 154 11.42 -3.29 -15.04
CA LYS A 154 11.97 -4.49 -14.43
C LYS A 154 13.28 -4.14 -13.71
N ALA A 155 13.36 -4.47 -12.42
CA ALA A 155 14.56 -4.31 -11.62
C ALA A 155 14.76 -5.54 -10.72
N ALA A 156 15.99 -6.05 -10.65
CA ALA A 156 16.34 -7.17 -9.79
C ALA A 156 16.19 -6.76 -8.30
N PRO A 157 15.73 -7.67 -7.42
CA PRO A 157 15.62 -7.39 -5.99
C PRO A 157 16.98 -7.09 -5.37
N THR A 158 16.98 -6.22 -4.37
CA THR A 158 18.18 -5.84 -3.60
C THR A 158 17.90 -5.94 -2.11
N ASP A 159 18.95 -6.05 -1.30
CA ASP A 159 18.82 -5.92 0.15
C ASP A 159 18.45 -4.47 0.51
N LEU A 160 17.29 -4.31 1.16
CA LEU A 160 16.80 -3.01 1.61
C LEU A 160 17.43 -2.60 2.96
N GLY A 161 18.16 -3.50 3.64
CA GLY A 161 18.69 -3.30 4.97
C GLY A 161 17.64 -3.57 6.06
N PRO A 162 17.64 -2.83 7.19
CA PRO A 162 16.65 -3.01 8.25
C PRO A 162 15.22 -2.76 7.77
N VAL A 163 14.41 -3.81 7.68
CA VAL A 163 13.07 -3.78 7.08
C VAL A 163 12.18 -2.70 7.71
N MET A 164 12.04 -2.67 9.03
CA MET A 164 11.21 -1.67 9.71
C MET A 164 11.62 -0.21 9.41
N GLY A 165 12.92 0.09 9.32
CA GLY A 165 13.40 1.42 8.95
C GLY A 165 13.02 1.80 7.52
N GLN A 166 13.05 0.83 6.61
CA GLN A 166 12.61 1.04 5.23
C GLN A 166 11.10 1.20 5.11
N LEU A 167 10.32 0.43 5.87
CA LEU A 167 8.86 0.57 5.90
C LEU A 167 8.43 1.96 6.39
N HIS A 168 9.16 2.51 7.37
CA HIS A 168 8.96 3.90 7.77
C HIS A 168 9.23 4.86 6.60
N ASN A 169 10.37 4.71 5.92
CA ASN A 169 10.70 5.55 4.75
C ASN A 169 9.61 5.47 3.67
N VAL A 170 9.09 4.27 3.38
CA VAL A 170 8.00 4.09 2.41
C VAL A 170 6.75 4.86 2.82
N ALA A 171 6.39 4.81 4.11
CA ALA A 171 5.24 5.53 4.64
C ALA A 171 5.39 7.04 4.44
N VAL A 172 6.56 7.59 4.78
CA VAL A 172 6.87 9.02 4.58
C VAL A 172 6.85 9.40 3.10
N GLU A 173 7.42 8.54 2.24
CA GLU A 173 7.40 8.73 0.78
C GLU A 173 6.00 8.66 0.17
N SER A 174 5.08 7.90 0.76
CA SER A 174 3.66 7.89 0.38
C SER A 174 3.01 9.19 0.80
N TYR A 175 3.17 9.56 2.08
CA TYR A 175 2.53 10.71 2.70
C TYR A 175 2.84 12.01 1.97
N GLN A 176 4.08 12.21 1.52
CA GLN A 176 4.48 13.44 0.85
C GLN A 176 3.63 13.78 -0.39
N TRP A 177 2.95 12.80 -1.00
CA TRP A 177 2.11 13.00 -2.18
C TRP A 177 0.65 13.34 -1.87
N VAL A 178 0.21 13.24 -0.61
CA VAL A 178 -1.18 13.49 -0.21
C VAL A 178 -1.61 14.89 -0.63
N ASP A 179 -0.83 15.91 -0.28
CA ASP A 179 -1.14 17.31 -0.60
C ASP A 179 -1.12 17.57 -2.11
N ASP A 180 -0.15 17.01 -2.83
CA ASP A 180 -0.06 17.18 -4.28
C ASP A 180 -1.29 16.60 -5.00
N ILE A 181 -1.77 15.43 -4.57
CA ILE A 181 -2.97 14.80 -5.12
C ILE A 181 -4.22 15.62 -4.78
N LEU A 182 -4.35 16.09 -3.54
CA LEU A 182 -5.49 16.92 -3.11
C LEU A 182 -5.51 18.29 -3.80
N LEU A 183 -4.35 18.87 -4.08
CA LEU A 183 -4.20 20.12 -4.83
C LEU A 183 -4.57 19.91 -6.31
N ALA A 184 -4.15 18.80 -6.92
CA ALA A 184 -4.54 18.44 -8.28
C ALA A 184 -6.07 18.26 -8.39
N ASP A 185 -6.69 17.47 -7.51
CA ASP A 185 -8.14 17.28 -7.50
C ASP A 185 -8.88 18.63 -7.33
N ARG A 186 -8.38 19.53 -6.48
CA ARG A 186 -8.96 20.88 -6.32
C ARG A 186 -8.88 21.69 -7.61
N ARG A 187 -7.73 21.69 -8.30
CA ARG A 187 -7.55 22.40 -9.57
C ARG A 187 -8.47 21.84 -10.65
N VAL A 188 -8.46 20.52 -10.85
CA VAL A 188 -9.25 19.86 -11.90
C VAL A 188 -10.75 20.08 -11.68
N VAL A 189 -11.24 19.96 -10.44
CA VAL A 189 -12.66 20.24 -10.15
C VAL A 189 -13.02 21.69 -10.39
N SER A 190 -12.14 22.64 -10.06
CA SER A 190 -12.38 24.06 -10.35
C SER A 190 -12.37 24.36 -11.84
N GLU A 191 -11.45 23.76 -12.60
CA GLU A 191 -11.33 23.96 -14.05
C GLU A 191 -12.55 23.42 -14.80
N LEU A 192 -13.04 22.24 -14.38
CA LEU A 192 -14.15 21.54 -15.01
C LEU A 192 -15.52 21.92 -14.42
N GLU A 193 -15.56 22.90 -13.50
CA GLU A 193 -16.77 23.38 -12.81
C GLU A 193 -17.59 22.23 -12.18
N ILE A 194 -16.93 21.21 -11.63
CA ILE A 194 -17.59 20.01 -11.12
C ILE A 194 -18.26 20.30 -9.77
N ASP A 195 -19.60 20.21 -9.74
CA ASP A 195 -20.35 20.23 -8.48
C ASP A 195 -20.26 18.87 -7.77
N ARG A 196 -19.34 18.77 -6.80
CA ARG A 196 -19.11 17.55 -6.00
C ARG A 196 -20.36 17.04 -5.31
N LYS A 197 -21.32 17.92 -4.96
CA LYS A 197 -22.56 17.50 -4.27
C LYS A 197 -23.37 16.51 -5.08
N GLN A 198 -23.21 16.53 -6.40
CA GLN A 198 -23.88 15.60 -7.31
C GLN A 198 -23.39 14.16 -7.19
N TYR A 199 -22.26 13.92 -6.51
CA TYR A 199 -21.62 12.61 -6.37
C TYR A 199 -21.63 12.12 -4.90
N LEU A 200 -22.20 12.91 -3.99
CA LEU A 200 -22.28 12.58 -2.57
C LEU A 200 -23.64 12.00 -2.19
N GLY A 201 -23.63 11.20 -1.12
CA GLY A 201 -24.84 10.67 -0.50
C GLY A 201 -25.40 9.40 -1.16
N LYS A 202 -26.32 8.74 -0.45
CA LYS A 202 -26.87 7.42 -0.84
C LYS A 202 -27.56 7.43 -2.21
N ALA A 203 -28.22 8.53 -2.57
CA ALA A 203 -28.92 8.68 -3.84
C ALA A 203 -27.98 8.70 -5.07
N ASN A 204 -26.71 9.06 -4.87
CA ASN A 204 -25.70 9.13 -5.91
C ASN A 204 -24.68 7.98 -5.79
N LYS A 205 -24.99 6.93 -5.00
CA LYS A 205 -24.10 5.78 -4.83
C LYS A 205 -23.81 5.13 -6.19
N GLY A 206 -22.53 5.05 -6.56
CA GLY A 206 -22.08 4.50 -7.84
C GLY A 206 -22.04 5.51 -8.99
N LYS A 207 -22.49 6.75 -8.79
CA LYS A 207 -22.29 7.82 -9.78
C LYS A 207 -20.82 8.22 -9.80
N LYS A 208 -20.18 8.07 -10.96
CA LYS A 208 -18.77 8.42 -11.17
C LYS A 208 -18.62 9.86 -11.65
N TYR A 209 -17.47 10.45 -11.34
CA TYR A 209 -17.05 11.72 -11.91
C TYR A 209 -16.94 11.59 -13.44
N PRO A 210 -17.02 12.69 -14.21
CA PRO A 210 -16.92 12.63 -15.68
C PRO A 210 -15.56 12.10 -16.13
N ASP A 211 -15.49 11.42 -17.28
CA ASP A 211 -14.22 10.89 -17.82
C ASP A 211 -13.14 11.98 -17.97
N GLN A 212 -13.54 13.21 -18.31
CA GLN A 212 -12.64 14.36 -18.42
C GLN A 212 -11.94 14.68 -17.09
N TYR A 213 -12.60 14.45 -15.93
CA TYR A 213 -11.96 14.60 -14.63
C TYR A 213 -10.83 13.59 -14.47
N PHE A 214 -11.07 12.32 -14.81
CA PHE A 214 -10.06 11.27 -14.67
C PHE A 214 -8.90 11.46 -15.64
N GLN A 215 -9.15 11.92 -16.87
CA GLN A 215 -8.09 12.28 -17.80
C GLN A 215 -7.21 13.39 -17.24
N ARG A 216 -7.81 14.49 -16.77
CA ARG A 216 -7.06 15.63 -16.22
C ARG A 216 -6.32 15.28 -14.94
N MET A 217 -6.92 14.46 -14.08
CA MET A 217 -6.22 13.91 -12.91
C MET A 217 -5.03 13.05 -13.32
N PHE A 218 -5.19 12.16 -14.29
CA PHE A 218 -4.07 11.34 -14.77
C PHE A 218 -2.96 12.20 -15.41
N ASP A 219 -3.30 13.26 -16.13
CA ASP A 219 -2.32 14.20 -16.68
C ASP A 219 -1.52 14.90 -15.56
N GLU A 220 -2.14 15.22 -14.43
CA GLU A 220 -1.47 15.90 -13.29
C GLU A 220 -0.73 14.95 -12.35
N VAL A 221 -1.29 13.79 -12.02
CA VAL A 221 -0.77 12.87 -10.99
C VAL A 221 -0.43 11.47 -11.50
N GLY A 222 -0.55 11.20 -12.80
CA GLY A 222 -0.19 9.90 -13.39
C GLY A 222 1.27 9.52 -13.17
N GLY A 223 2.18 10.51 -13.12
CA GLY A 223 3.58 10.29 -12.76
C GLY A 223 3.78 9.81 -11.31
N VAL A 224 2.99 10.35 -10.37
CA VAL A 224 2.96 9.91 -8.98
C VAL A 224 2.40 8.49 -8.89
N LEU A 225 1.26 8.24 -9.52
CA LEU A 225 0.62 6.93 -9.57
C LEU A 225 1.59 5.86 -10.09
N GLY A 226 2.20 6.12 -11.24
CA GLY A 226 3.16 5.20 -11.85
C GLY A 226 4.38 4.95 -10.98
N THR A 227 4.90 6.00 -10.33
CA THR A 227 6.04 5.88 -9.41
C THR A 227 5.70 5.01 -8.20
N ARG A 228 4.54 5.22 -7.56
CA ARG A 228 4.10 4.42 -6.41
C ARG A 228 3.87 2.96 -6.78
N LEU A 229 3.23 2.68 -7.92
CA LEU A 229 3.03 1.31 -8.43
C LEU A 229 4.36 0.59 -8.73
N ASN A 230 5.32 1.27 -9.36
CA ASN A 230 6.63 0.69 -9.64
C ASN A 230 7.43 0.42 -8.35
N GLN A 231 7.42 1.36 -7.42
CA GLN A 231 8.10 1.21 -6.13
C GLN A 231 7.49 0.08 -5.29
N ALA A 232 6.17 -0.07 -5.30
CA ALA A 232 5.47 -1.18 -4.67
C ALA A 232 5.93 -2.52 -5.27
N ALA A 233 5.89 -2.66 -6.60
CA ALA A 233 6.30 -3.88 -7.29
C ALA A 233 7.78 -4.23 -7.02
N PHE A 234 8.66 -3.23 -6.97
CA PHE A 234 10.07 -3.41 -6.64
C PHE A 234 10.27 -3.87 -5.20
N ARG A 235 9.64 -3.21 -4.23
CA ARG A 235 9.82 -3.52 -2.80
C ARG A 235 9.18 -4.83 -2.39
N VAL A 236 8.05 -5.21 -2.99
CA VAL A 236 7.51 -6.57 -2.86
C VAL A 236 8.56 -7.58 -3.33
N GLY A 237 9.15 -7.39 -4.52
CA GLY A 237 10.20 -8.25 -5.02
C GLY A 237 11.40 -8.38 -4.07
N CYS A 238 11.86 -7.25 -3.53
CA CYS A 238 12.96 -7.21 -2.56
C CYS A 238 12.62 -7.95 -1.27
N LEU A 239 11.45 -7.71 -0.67
CA LEU A 239 11.06 -8.35 0.60
C LEU A 239 10.84 -9.85 0.45
N LEU A 240 10.21 -10.30 -0.65
CA LEU A 240 10.08 -11.73 -0.95
C LEU A 240 11.47 -12.38 -1.07
N TRP A 241 12.38 -11.75 -1.82
CA TRP A 241 13.75 -12.25 -2.00
C TRP A 241 14.55 -12.25 -0.70
N MET A 242 14.49 -11.18 0.09
CA MET A 242 15.17 -11.08 1.39
C MET A 242 14.68 -12.17 2.36
N ALA A 243 13.38 -12.50 2.38
CA ALA A 243 12.85 -13.57 3.22
C ALA A 243 13.42 -14.93 2.82
N TRP A 244 13.47 -15.21 1.52
CA TRP A 244 14.08 -16.43 0.98
C TRP A 244 15.60 -16.50 1.23
N GLU A 245 16.33 -15.40 1.04
CA GLU A 245 17.76 -15.34 1.31
C GLU A 245 18.05 -15.60 2.80
N LYS A 246 17.34 -14.91 3.71
CA LYS A 246 17.49 -15.09 5.17
C LYS A 246 17.13 -16.49 5.65
N SER A 247 16.33 -17.24 4.89
CA SER A 247 15.99 -18.62 5.19
C SER A 247 17.04 -19.65 4.73
N GLY A 248 18.15 -19.21 4.12
CA GLY A 248 19.20 -20.09 3.61
C GLY A 248 18.95 -20.59 2.18
N GLN A 249 18.12 -19.89 1.41
CA GLN A 249 17.84 -20.17 0.00
C GLN A 249 17.32 -21.60 -0.27
N PRO A 250 16.25 -22.05 0.42
CA PRO A 250 15.67 -23.38 0.23
C PRO A 250 15.18 -23.61 -1.20
N ASN A 251 15.18 -24.89 -1.61
CA ASN A 251 14.71 -25.35 -2.92
C ASN A 251 13.31 -25.94 -2.80
N PHE A 252 12.46 -25.71 -3.80
CA PHE A 252 11.07 -26.16 -3.90
C PHE A 252 10.76 -26.71 -5.29
#